data_AF-A0A2E1MW16-F1
#
_entry.id   AF-A0A2E1MW16-F1
#
_cell.length_a   1.000
_cell.length_b   1.000
_cell.length_c   1.000
_cell.angle_alpha   90.00
_cell.angle_beta   90.00
_cell.angle_gamma   90.00
#
_symmetry.space_group_name_H-M   'P 1'
#
loop_
_entity.id
_entity.type
_entity.pdbx_description
1 polymer ?
#
loop_
_entity_poly.entity_id
_entity_poly.type
_entity_poly.pdbx_seq_one_letter_code
_entity_poly.pdbx_strand_id
1 'polypeptide(L)'
;MRTADTFDCFDFKTKFYNLMLKKKQSVIITIGDEIITGYRLDTNSNWLAKQLTSINIAVSEIISLPDNVSCIVEKLESVKFQKNIDYCFITGGLGPTNDDKTNEAVKIFCSDDKIKLIKNLSGECPGLSFFKSNTCFFVFPGVPFEFKKMFREEVYPNIKGQNTKSETLNFALKESKIYSKIKDLIDLYSPIVKFSFLPSYKGVALRLICDKKNAILLEEIKKVLLTRLDLYFFSEKNVSIEEVIFNILSEKKLTISTAESCSRGALGVLLSKFPGSSVIYKGGVISYMDSAKTNLLGISNQKISKYGAVSREVSLEMVKKITSLTKSDVGIAITGVSGPNIYKFNKPVGLAYIAIKYIDKIYTKKIVFKVNNRELHKEMVSYFSLNMLRLIIYNKWRIRKFYN
;
A
#
# COMPACT_ATOMS: atom_id res chain seq x y z
N MET A 1 -47.25 -32.42 -22.40
CA MET A 1 -45.80 -32.49 -22.13
C MET A 1 -45.21 -31.08 -22.20
N ARG A 2 -44.99 -30.44 -21.06
CA ARG A 2 -44.21 -29.19 -20.93
C ARG A 2 -43.24 -29.36 -19.77
N THR A 3 -41.96 -29.31 -20.12
CA THR A 3 -40.77 -28.83 -19.39
C THR A 3 -40.74 -28.96 -17.87
N ALA A 4 -39.86 -29.86 -17.40
CA ALA A 4 -39.44 -30.02 -16.02
C ALA A 4 -38.56 -28.85 -15.54
N ASP A 5 -38.78 -28.48 -14.28
CA ASP A 5 -38.03 -27.51 -13.50
C ASP A 5 -36.53 -27.84 -13.47
N THR A 6 -35.73 -26.89 -13.95
CA THR A 6 -34.28 -26.90 -13.75
C THR A 6 -33.99 -26.20 -12.44
N PHE A 7 -33.78 -26.98 -11.39
CA PHE A 7 -33.14 -26.50 -10.17
C PHE A 7 -31.72 -26.03 -10.52
N ASP A 8 -31.48 -24.75 -10.25
CA ASP A 8 -30.30 -24.00 -10.67
C ASP A 8 -29.02 -24.53 -9.99
N CYS A 9 -28.20 -25.27 -10.72
CA CYS A 9 -26.97 -25.90 -10.23
C CYS A 9 -25.86 -24.86 -9.89
N PHE A 10 -26.07 -23.58 -10.22
CA PHE A 10 -25.17 -22.47 -9.89
C PHE A 10 -25.25 -22.01 -8.43
N ASP A 11 -26.41 -22.13 -7.77
CA ASP A 11 -26.57 -21.68 -6.37
C ASP A 11 -25.94 -22.67 -5.37
N PHE A 12 -25.90 -23.96 -5.72
CA PHE A 12 -25.33 -25.01 -4.86
C PHE A 12 -23.81 -24.93 -4.74
N LYS A 13 -23.08 -24.65 -5.84
CA LYS A 13 -21.62 -24.49 -5.79
C LYS A 13 -21.23 -23.28 -4.94
N THR A 14 -21.92 -22.14 -5.07
CA THR A 14 -21.61 -20.92 -4.30
C THR A 14 -21.88 -21.09 -2.79
N LYS A 15 -22.96 -21.78 -2.42
CA LYS A 15 -23.26 -22.12 -1.02
C LYS A 15 -22.32 -23.18 -0.44
N PHE A 16 -21.98 -24.23 -1.20
CA PHE A 16 -21.05 -25.27 -0.75
C PHE A 16 -19.59 -24.78 -0.66
N TYR A 17 -19.22 -23.77 -1.46
CA TYR A 17 -17.88 -23.16 -1.42
C TYR A 17 -17.63 -22.25 -0.22
N ASN A 18 -18.63 -21.51 0.25
CA ASN A 18 -18.52 -20.74 1.50
C ASN A 18 -18.37 -21.64 2.74
N LEU A 19 -18.72 -22.92 2.63
CA LEU A 19 -18.63 -23.93 3.69
C LEU A 19 -17.21 -24.52 3.86
N MET A 20 -16.35 -24.51 2.82
CA MET A 20 -15.05 -25.19 2.85
C MET A 20 -13.84 -24.29 3.17
N LEU A 21 -14.05 -22.98 3.36
CA LEU A 21 -13.08 -22.05 3.96
C LEU A 21 -13.85 -21.03 4.80
N LYS A 22 -14.43 -21.42 5.95
CA LYS A 22 -15.13 -20.46 6.83
C LYS A 22 -14.11 -19.44 7.35
N LYS A 23 -14.02 -18.31 6.65
CA LYS A 23 -13.13 -17.20 6.98
C LYS A 23 -13.55 -16.69 8.34
N LYS A 24 -12.65 -16.75 9.33
CA LYS A 24 -12.90 -16.13 10.63
C LYS A 24 -13.27 -14.67 10.42
N GLN A 25 -14.35 -14.20 11.03
CA GLN A 25 -14.80 -12.81 10.91
C GLN A 25 -14.36 -12.02 12.13
N SER A 26 -14.24 -10.71 11.93
CA SER A 26 -13.86 -9.79 12.98
C SER A 26 -14.55 -8.45 12.81
N VAL A 27 -14.80 -7.81 13.95
CA VAL A 27 -15.25 -6.40 14.03
C VAL A 27 -14.11 -5.58 14.63
N ILE A 28 -13.93 -4.35 14.13
CA ILE A 28 -13.00 -3.38 14.70
C ILE A 28 -13.81 -2.19 15.22
N ILE A 29 -13.60 -1.85 16.48
CA ILE A 29 -14.21 -0.69 17.14
C ILE A 29 -13.07 0.26 17.53
N THR A 30 -13.18 1.52 17.14
CA THR A 30 -12.29 2.59 17.61
C THR A 30 -13.08 3.52 18.50
N ILE A 31 -12.54 3.87 19.65
CA ILE A 31 -13.18 4.75 20.63
C ILE A 31 -12.36 6.03 20.69
N GLY A 32 -13.02 7.17 20.55
CA GLY A 32 -12.37 8.48 20.55
C GLY A 32 -13.27 9.56 19.96
N ASP A 33 -13.62 10.56 20.76
CA ASP A 33 -14.37 11.74 20.30
C ASP A 33 -13.64 12.47 19.17
N GLU A 34 -12.30 12.49 19.20
CA GLU A 34 -11.47 13.10 18.16
C GLU A 34 -11.52 12.34 16.82
N ILE A 35 -11.87 11.05 16.86
CA ILE A 35 -12.03 10.21 15.67
C ILE A 35 -13.38 10.52 15.00
N ILE A 36 -14.46 10.52 15.77
CA ILE A 36 -15.81 10.76 15.24
C ILE A 36 -16.01 12.20 14.75
N THR A 37 -15.32 13.17 15.36
CA THR A 37 -15.32 14.57 14.91
C THR A 37 -14.41 14.82 13.71
N GLY A 38 -13.59 13.83 13.32
CA GLY A 38 -12.63 13.94 12.22
C GLY A 38 -11.40 14.79 12.54
N TYR A 39 -11.20 15.20 13.80
CA TYR A 39 -10.01 15.93 14.23
C TYR A 39 -8.74 15.08 14.03
N ARG A 40 -8.86 13.77 14.27
CA ARG A 40 -7.79 12.80 14.03
C ARG A 40 -8.26 11.71 13.08
N LEU A 41 -7.43 11.40 12.08
CA LEU A 41 -7.69 10.27 11.20
C LEU A 41 -7.47 8.94 11.95
N ASP A 42 -8.46 8.06 11.89
CA ASP A 42 -8.32 6.68 12.37
C ASP A 42 -7.34 5.90 11.48
N THR A 43 -6.11 5.80 11.98
CA THR A 43 -5.06 4.98 11.36
C THR A 43 -4.94 3.59 12.00
N ASN A 44 -5.55 3.37 13.16
CA ASN A 44 -5.44 2.12 13.91
C ASN A 44 -6.31 1.04 13.27
N SER A 45 -7.58 1.33 12.97
CA SER A 45 -8.46 0.34 12.33
C SER A 45 -7.94 -0.04 10.95
N ASN A 46 -7.48 0.94 10.16
CA ASN A 46 -6.91 0.71 8.83
C ASN A 46 -5.64 -0.15 8.91
N TRP A 47 -4.78 0.10 9.88
CA TRP A 47 -3.59 -0.73 10.10
C TRP A 47 -3.96 -2.15 10.52
N LEU A 48 -4.91 -2.29 11.45
CA LEU A 48 -5.34 -3.59 11.98
C LEU A 48 -6.05 -4.42 10.90
N ALA A 49 -6.95 -3.82 10.14
CA ALA A 49 -7.65 -4.48 9.04
C ALA A 49 -6.67 -5.05 8.01
N LYS A 50 -5.57 -4.33 7.71
CA LYS A 50 -4.47 -4.86 6.90
C LYS A 50 -3.80 -6.06 7.54
N GLN A 51 -3.51 -6.02 8.85
CA GLN A 51 -2.91 -7.16 9.55
C GLN A 51 -3.82 -8.39 9.58
N LEU A 52 -5.10 -8.22 9.93
CA LEU A 52 -6.09 -9.31 9.98
C LEU A 52 -6.33 -9.91 8.60
N THR A 53 -6.48 -9.06 7.59
CA THR A 53 -6.56 -9.51 6.20
C THR A 53 -5.32 -10.33 5.86
N SER A 54 -4.12 -9.90 6.25
CA SER A 54 -2.84 -10.59 6.01
C SER A 54 -2.74 -12.01 6.60
N ILE A 55 -3.67 -12.39 7.48
CA ILE A 55 -3.75 -13.73 8.09
C ILE A 55 -5.10 -14.43 7.83
N ASN A 56 -5.79 -14.01 6.78
CA ASN A 56 -7.08 -14.55 6.33
C ASN A 56 -8.22 -14.41 7.34
N ILE A 57 -8.19 -13.38 8.19
CA ILE A 57 -9.34 -12.96 9.00
C ILE A 57 -10.09 -11.86 8.22
N ALA A 58 -11.41 -11.97 8.11
CA ALA A 58 -12.25 -10.96 7.47
C ALA A 58 -12.61 -9.89 8.48
N VAL A 59 -12.53 -8.63 8.08
CA VAL A 59 -13.14 -7.54 8.82
C VAL A 59 -14.52 -7.33 8.23
N SER A 60 -15.57 -7.66 8.99
CA SER A 60 -16.97 -7.48 8.58
C SER A 60 -17.43 -6.04 8.78
N GLU A 61 -16.93 -5.38 9.82
CA GLU A 61 -17.36 -4.04 10.22
C GLU A 61 -16.18 -3.27 10.87
N ILE A 62 -16.07 -1.98 10.55
CA ILE A 62 -15.20 -1.01 11.24
C ILE A 62 -16.10 0.13 11.71
N ILE A 63 -16.00 0.49 12.99
CA ILE A 63 -16.89 1.47 13.61
C ILE A 63 -16.07 2.38 14.50
N SER A 64 -16.38 3.68 14.48
CA SER A 64 -15.89 4.64 15.45
C SER A 64 -17.01 5.06 16.39
N LEU A 65 -16.75 5.03 17.69
CA LEU A 65 -17.68 5.38 18.76
C LEU A 65 -17.16 6.56 19.58
N PRO A 66 -18.04 7.39 20.15
CA PRO A 66 -17.66 8.39 21.15
C PRO A 66 -17.15 7.73 22.43
N ASP A 67 -16.49 8.53 23.27
CA ASP A 67 -16.10 8.18 24.64
C ASP A 67 -17.32 8.17 25.59
N ASN A 68 -18.28 7.29 25.30
CA ASN A 68 -19.53 7.15 26.04
C ASN A 68 -19.77 5.69 26.43
N VAL A 69 -19.91 5.44 27.74
CA VAL A 69 -20.08 4.10 28.32
C VAL A 69 -21.25 3.34 27.70
N SER A 70 -22.43 3.96 27.62
CA SER A 70 -23.64 3.32 27.09
C SER A 70 -23.47 2.94 25.63
N CYS A 71 -22.94 3.85 24.80
CA CYS A 71 -22.68 3.56 23.39
C CYS A 71 -21.71 2.38 23.20
N ILE A 72 -20.65 2.32 24.01
CA ILE A 72 -19.68 1.22 23.96
C ILE A 72 -20.36 -0.10 24.35
N VAL A 73 -21.08 -0.13 25.47
CA VAL A 73 -21.77 -1.35 25.97
C VAL A 73 -22.80 -1.84 24.95
N GLU A 74 -23.64 -0.96 24.41
CA GLU A 74 -24.64 -1.30 23.40
C GLU A 74 -24.00 -1.93 22.16
N LYS A 75 -22.87 -1.38 21.68
CA LYS A 75 -22.18 -1.97 20.53
C LYS A 75 -21.56 -3.33 20.90
N LEU A 76 -20.95 -3.48 22.07
CA LEU A 76 -20.40 -4.77 22.51
C LEU A 76 -21.48 -5.85 22.61
N GLU A 77 -22.65 -5.53 23.17
CA GLU A 77 -23.81 -6.42 23.18
C GLU A 77 -24.27 -6.74 21.75
N SER A 78 -24.33 -5.75 20.85
CA SER A 78 -24.70 -6.02 19.46
C SER A 78 -23.74 -7.00 18.76
N VAL A 79 -22.43 -6.90 19.02
CA VAL A 79 -21.41 -7.80 18.43
C VAL A 79 -21.56 -9.21 19.00
N LYS A 80 -21.79 -9.34 20.31
CA LYS A 80 -22.00 -10.61 21.02
C LYS A 80 -23.14 -11.44 20.43
N PHE A 81 -24.20 -10.82 19.92
CA PHE A 81 -25.33 -11.54 19.29
C PHE A 81 -25.12 -11.90 17.82
N GLN A 82 -24.04 -11.45 17.19
CA GLN A 82 -23.74 -11.79 15.80
C GLN A 82 -23.19 -13.22 15.70
N LYS A 83 -23.99 -14.14 15.15
CA LYS A 83 -23.69 -15.59 15.05
C LYS A 83 -22.39 -15.97 14.31
N ASN A 84 -21.67 -15.03 13.72
CA ASN A 84 -20.53 -15.29 12.84
C ASN A 84 -19.28 -14.45 13.15
N ILE A 85 -19.19 -13.75 14.28
CA ILE A 85 -17.98 -13.00 14.65
C ILE A 85 -17.09 -13.85 15.56
N ASP A 86 -15.83 -14.05 15.15
CA ASP A 86 -14.84 -14.79 15.94
C ASP A 86 -14.03 -13.85 16.83
N TYR A 87 -13.80 -12.62 16.36
CA TYR A 87 -12.94 -11.65 17.02
C TYR A 87 -13.56 -10.24 17.06
N CYS A 88 -13.48 -9.57 18.19
CA CYS A 88 -13.77 -8.15 18.30
C CYS A 88 -12.54 -7.42 18.81
N PHE A 89 -12.06 -6.43 18.06
CA PHE A 89 -10.88 -5.64 18.41
C PHE A 89 -11.32 -4.21 18.72
N ILE A 90 -10.95 -3.72 19.90
CA ILE A 90 -11.29 -2.37 20.38
C ILE A 90 -9.99 -1.60 20.61
N THR A 91 -9.91 -0.35 20.20
CA THR A 91 -8.75 0.53 20.44
C THR A 91 -9.20 1.93 20.83
N GLY A 92 -8.61 2.48 21.89
CA GLY A 92 -8.98 3.79 22.45
C GLY A 92 -9.63 3.71 23.84
N GLY A 93 -9.70 4.84 24.54
CA GLY A 93 -10.41 5.00 25.81
C GLY A 93 -9.94 4.13 26.99
N LEU A 94 -8.68 3.65 26.99
CA LEU A 94 -8.07 2.83 28.07
C LEU A 94 -7.14 3.61 29.00
N GLY A 95 -6.90 4.89 28.73
CA GLY A 95 -6.03 5.73 29.56
C GLY A 95 -6.61 6.01 30.95
N PRO A 96 -5.93 6.85 31.74
CA PRO A 96 -6.33 7.18 33.11
C PRO A 96 -7.28 8.39 33.20
N THR A 97 -7.62 9.06 32.09
CA THR A 97 -8.34 10.34 32.15
C THR A 97 -9.86 10.12 32.28
N ASN A 98 -10.59 11.17 32.67
CA ASN A 98 -12.03 11.05 32.97
C ASN A 98 -12.90 10.73 31.74
N ASP A 99 -12.38 11.03 30.56
CA ASP A 99 -12.90 10.71 29.24
C ASP A 99 -12.58 9.28 28.80
N ASP A 100 -11.65 8.55 29.45
CA ASP A 100 -11.39 7.14 29.13
C ASP A 100 -12.50 6.21 29.65
N LYS A 101 -13.52 6.00 28.82
CA LYS A 101 -14.72 5.23 29.18
C LYS A 101 -14.68 3.74 28.87
N THR A 102 -13.64 3.25 28.19
CA THR A 102 -13.61 1.86 27.70
C THR A 102 -13.46 0.86 28.84
N ASN A 103 -12.62 1.13 29.84
CA ASN A 103 -12.45 0.25 31.01
C ASN A 103 -13.76 0.07 31.77
N GLU A 104 -14.50 1.17 31.99
CA GLU A 104 -15.81 1.17 32.66
C GLU A 104 -16.83 0.36 31.86
N ALA A 105 -16.95 0.61 30.56
CA ALA A 105 -17.84 -0.12 29.66
C ALA A 105 -17.53 -1.62 29.60
N VAL A 106 -16.24 -1.99 29.51
CA VAL A 106 -15.81 -3.39 29.50
C VAL A 106 -16.15 -4.08 30.82
N LYS A 107 -16.00 -3.39 31.96
CA LYS A 107 -16.36 -3.93 33.28
C LYS A 107 -17.86 -4.22 33.38
N ILE A 108 -18.70 -3.29 32.92
CA ILE A 108 -20.17 -3.46 32.84
C ILE A 108 -20.55 -4.61 31.91
N PHE A 109 -19.88 -4.71 30.75
CA PHE A 109 -20.16 -5.75 29.76
C PHE A 109 -19.73 -7.15 30.22
N CYS A 110 -18.61 -7.26 30.94
CA CYS A 110 -18.04 -8.54 31.36
C CYS A 110 -18.76 -9.14 32.57
N SER A 111 -19.09 -8.31 33.58
CA SER A 111 -19.69 -8.66 34.88
C SER A 111 -19.01 -9.80 35.65
N ASP A 112 -19.02 -11.02 35.12
CA ASP A 112 -18.47 -12.26 35.69
C ASP A 112 -17.42 -12.95 34.78
N ASP A 113 -17.15 -12.42 33.59
CA ASP A 113 -16.20 -13.04 32.66
C ASP A 113 -14.73 -12.89 33.13
N LYS A 114 -13.93 -13.94 32.89
CA LYS A 114 -12.49 -13.91 33.20
C LYS A 114 -11.73 -13.02 32.21
N ILE A 115 -11.32 -11.85 32.68
CA ILE A 115 -10.47 -10.92 31.93
C ILE A 115 -9.00 -11.29 32.11
N LYS A 116 -8.25 -11.36 31.00
CA LYS A 116 -6.80 -11.52 30.97
C LYS A 116 -6.14 -10.22 30.52
N LEU A 117 -5.09 -9.82 31.21
CA LEU A 117 -4.29 -8.66 30.82
C LEU A 117 -3.38 -9.00 29.63
N ILE A 118 -3.32 -8.08 28.67
CA ILE A 118 -2.34 -8.06 27.58
C ILE A 118 -1.24 -7.10 28.01
N LYS A 119 0.00 -7.59 28.08
CA LYS A 119 1.12 -6.78 28.55
C LYS A 119 1.39 -5.60 27.61
N ASN A 120 1.54 -4.41 28.18
CA ASN A 120 2.00 -3.23 27.45
C ASN A 120 3.43 -2.89 27.90
N LEU A 121 4.41 -3.16 27.04
CA LEU A 121 5.83 -2.83 27.28
C LEU A 121 6.23 -1.44 26.75
N SER A 122 5.27 -0.67 26.23
CA SER A 122 5.54 0.60 25.56
C SER A 122 4.67 1.76 26.05
N GLY A 123 3.89 1.53 27.11
CA GLY A 123 3.12 2.53 27.80
C GLY A 123 2.58 1.97 29.12
N GLU A 124 1.73 2.75 29.77
CA GLU A 124 1.32 2.53 31.16
C GLU A 124 0.08 1.64 31.28
N CYS A 125 -0.84 1.69 30.31
CA CYS A 125 -2.10 0.96 30.38
C CYS A 125 -1.99 -0.43 29.74
N PRO A 126 -2.25 -1.53 30.48
CA PRO A 126 -2.34 -2.87 29.89
C PRO A 126 -3.58 -2.97 28.99
N GLY A 127 -3.53 -3.86 28.02
CA GLY A 127 -4.70 -4.23 27.23
C GLY A 127 -5.51 -5.29 27.95
N LEU A 128 -6.71 -5.57 27.45
CA LEU A 128 -7.61 -6.57 28.01
C LEU A 128 -7.96 -7.60 26.95
N SER A 129 -8.12 -8.86 27.35
CA SER A 129 -8.71 -9.90 26.51
C SER A 129 -9.66 -10.78 27.30
N PHE A 130 -10.75 -11.18 26.66
CA PHE A 130 -11.75 -12.04 27.27
C PHE A 130 -12.54 -12.78 26.18
N PHE A 131 -13.22 -13.85 26.54
CA PHE A 131 -14.00 -14.67 25.63
C PHE A 131 -15.45 -14.69 26.10
N LYS A 132 -16.38 -14.28 25.23
CA LYS A 132 -17.81 -14.23 25.54
C LYS A 132 -18.62 -14.60 24.31
N SER A 133 -19.62 -15.48 24.47
CA SER A 133 -20.55 -15.89 23.41
C SER A 133 -19.87 -16.30 22.08
N ASN A 134 -18.84 -17.15 22.16
CA ASN A 134 -18.03 -17.60 21.01
C ASN A 134 -17.19 -16.52 20.31
N THR A 135 -17.09 -15.32 20.88
CA THR A 135 -16.24 -14.23 20.37
C THR A 135 -15.09 -13.96 21.32
N CYS A 136 -13.87 -13.84 20.78
CA CYS A 136 -12.72 -13.33 21.51
C CYS A 136 -12.65 -11.80 21.38
N PHE A 137 -12.69 -11.09 22.51
CA PHE A 137 -12.54 -9.65 22.57
C PHE A 137 -11.11 -9.29 22.94
N PHE A 138 -10.56 -8.27 22.27
CA PHE A 138 -9.25 -7.69 22.56
C PHE A 138 -9.39 -6.17 22.64
N VAL A 139 -8.94 -5.56 23.73
CA VAL A 139 -9.04 -4.13 24.00
C VAL A 139 -7.63 -3.57 24.14
N PHE A 140 -7.34 -2.51 23.41
CA PHE A 140 -6.02 -1.89 23.32
C PHE A 140 -6.07 -0.38 23.58
N PRO A 141 -4.94 0.23 24.00
CA PRO A 141 -4.83 1.68 24.06
C PRO A 141 -5.00 2.33 22.67
N GLY A 142 -5.32 3.62 22.65
CA GLY A 142 -5.48 4.40 21.41
C GLY A 142 -4.15 4.78 20.75
N VAL A 143 -3.06 4.84 21.52
CA VAL A 143 -1.75 5.28 21.03
C VAL A 143 -1.22 4.29 19.97
N PRO A 144 -1.00 4.71 18.71
CA PRO A 144 -0.73 3.78 17.61
C PRO A 144 0.51 2.91 17.79
N PHE A 145 1.57 3.41 18.41
CA PHE A 145 2.79 2.61 18.59
C PHE A 145 2.61 1.51 19.63
N GLU A 146 1.98 1.81 20.77
CA GLU A 146 1.64 0.84 21.82
C GLU A 146 0.74 -0.26 21.30
N PHE A 147 -0.41 0.13 20.72
CA PHE A 147 -1.37 -0.78 20.12
C PHE A 147 -0.72 -1.74 19.12
N LYS A 148 0.06 -1.20 18.16
CA LYS A 148 0.70 -2.00 17.11
C LYS A 148 1.69 -3.00 17.66
N LYS A 149 2.43 -2.64 18.72
CA LYS A 149 3.39 -3.53 19.37
C LYS A 149 2.67 -4.65 20.13
N MET A 150 1.71 -4.30 20.99
CA MET A 150 0.91 -5.26 21.76
C MET A 150 0.21 -6.26 20.85
N PHE A 151 -0.43 -5.80 19.77
CA PHE A 151 -1.06 -6.68 18.81
C PHE A 151 -0.05 -7.66 18.19
N ARG A 152 1.11 -7.18 17.76
CA ARG A 152 2.13 -8.03 17.09
C ARG A 152 2.73 -9.08 18.01
N GLU A 153 2.98 -8.73 19.26
CA GLU A 153 3.71 -9.59 20.20
C GLU A 153 2.78 -10.56 20.93
N GLU A 154 1.60 -10.11 21.36
CA GLU A 154 0.73 -10.89 22.26
C GLU A 154 -0.46 -11.54 21.56
N VAL A 155 -1.03 -10.88 20.54
CA VAL A 155 -2.29 -11.33 19.92
C VAL A 155 -2.07 -12.03 18.59
N TYR A 156 -1.31 -11.40 17.70
CA TYR A 156 -1.03 -11.86 16.34
C TYR A 156 -0.52 -13.31 16.28
N PRO A 157 0.43 -13.77 17.13
CA PRO A 157 0.92 -15.15 17.09
C PRO A 157 -0.18 -16.19 17.37
N ASN A 158 -1.16 -15.82 18.20
CA ASN A 158 -2.24 -16.70 18.64
C ASN A 158 -3.41 -16.77 17.65
N ILE A 159 -3.68 -15.68 16.93
CA ILE A 159 -4.80 -15.60 15.97
C ILE A 159 -4.38 -15.86 14.52
N LYS A 160 -3.09 -15.73 14.20
CA LYS A 160 -2.57 -16.03 12.86
C LYS A 160 -2.87 -17.48 12.53
N GLY A 161 -3.80 -17.68 11.58
CA GLY A 161 -4.30 -18.99 11.21
C GLY A 161 -3.16 -19.96 10.93
N GLN A 162 -2.96 -20.93 11.82
CA GLN A 162 -1.88 -21.93 11.70
C GLN A 162 -2.04 -22.82 10.47
N ASN A 163 -3.18 -22.76 9.76
CA ASN A 163 -3.48 -23.64 8.63
C ASN A 163 -3.52 -22.95 7.25
N THR A 164 -3.17 -21.66 7.15
CA THR A 164 -3.13 -20.99 5.84
C THR A 164 -1.71 -20.62 5.41
N LYS A 165 -1.48 -20.61 4.10
CA LYS A 165 -0.29 -20.11 3.43
C LYS A 165 -0.72 -18.93 2.56
N SER A 166 0.05 -17.85 2.56
CA SER A 166 -0.22 -16.70 1.70
C SER A 166 1.05 -16.13 1.08
N GLU A 167 0.93 -15.72 -0.17
CA GLU A 167 1.97 -15.04 -0.94
C GLU A 167 1.40 -13.72 -1.46
N THR A 168 2.22 -12.66 -1.49
CA THR A 168 1.86 -11.37 -2.07
C THR A 168 2.89 -11.02 -3.12
N LEU A 169 2.43 -10.71 -4.33
CA LEU A 169 3.27 -10.33 -5.47
C LEU A 169 2.90 -8.91 -5.91
N ASN A 170 3.87 -8.01 -5.99
CA ASN A 170 3.64 -6.61 -6.33
C ASN A 170 4.01 -6.33 -7.78
N PHE A 171 3.08 -5.71 -8.52
CA PHE A 171 3.20 -5.45 -9.94
C PHE A 171 2.99 -3.95 -10.25
N ALA A 172 3.88 -3.37 -11.05
CA ALA A 172 3.77 -2.01 -11.58
C ALA A 172 2.79 -1.93 -12.77
N LEU A 173 1.61 -2.52 -12.59
CA LEU A 173 0.55 -2.66 -13.60
C LEU A 173 -0.83 -2.43 -12.97
N LYS A 174 -1.79 -1.98 -13.79
CA LYS A 174 -3.19 -1.80 -13.37
C LYS A 174 -3.90 -3.13 -13.20
N GLU A 175 -4.88 -3.16 -12.30
CA GLU A 175 -5.65 -4.36 -11.95
C GLU A 175 -6.27 -5.04 -13.17
N SER A 176 -7.01 -4.29 -14.00
CA SER A 176 -7.67 -4.84 -15.18
C SER A 176 -6.71 -5.50 -16.17
N LYS A 177 -5.47 -4.99 -16.27
CA LYS A 177 -4.43 -5.56 -17.13
C LYS A 177 -3.80 -6.80 -16.53
N ILE A 178 -3.66 -6.88 -15.20
CA ILE A 178 -3.23 -8.10 -14.52
C ILE A 178 -4.32 -9.15 -14.71
N TYR A 179 -5.57 -8.83 -14.36
CA TYR A 179 -6.72 -9.73 -14.48
C TYR A 179 -6.82 -10.35 -15.89
N SER A 180 -6.76 -9.52 -16.95
CA SER A 180 -6.82 -10.03 -18.32
C SER A 180 -5.70 -11.01 -18.69
N LYS A 181 -4.55 -10.95 -18.03
CA LYS A 181 -3.37 -11.79 -18.30
C LYS A 181 -3.36 -13.10 -17.50
N ILE A 182 -4.20 -13.20 -16.46
CA ILE A 182 -4.19 -14.34 -15.53
C ILE A 182 -5.61 -14.91 -15.30
N LYS A 183 -6.60 -14.47 -16.09
CA LYS A 183 -8.00 -14.89 -15.95
C LYS A 183 -8.15 -16.41 -15.97
N ASP A 184 -7.43 -17.08 -16.86
CA ASP A 184 -7.39 -18.54 -16.95
C ASP A 184 -6.90 -19.21 -15.66
N LEU A 185 -5.88 -18.65 -15.00
CA LEU A 185 -5.41 -19.14 -13.70
C LEU A 185 -6.45 -18.90 -12.60
N ILE A 186 -7.12 -17.75 -12.62
CA ILE A 186 -8.18 -17.43 -11.66
C ILE A 186 -9.34 -18.40 -11.83
N ASP A 187 -9.82 -18.59 -13.06
CA ASP A 187 -10.94 -19.50 -13.35
C ASP A 187 -10.62 -20.94 -12.92
N LEU A 188 -9.38 -21.39 -13.15
CA LEU A 188 -8.93 -22.73 -12.80
C LEU A 188 -8.72 -22.93 -11.29
N TYR A 189 -8.12 -21.96 -10.60
CA TYR A 189 -7.62 -22.15 -9.22
C TYR A 189 -8.43 -21.43 -8.14
N SER A 190 -9.39 -20.56 -8.47
CA SER A 190 -10.28 -19.92 -7.46
C SER A 190 -10.95 -20.89 -6.49
N PRO A 191 -11.26 -22.14 -6.89
CA PRO A 191 -11.61 -23.23 -5.97
C PRO A 191 -10.67 -23.46 -4.78
N ILE A 192 -9.36 -23.34 -4.98
CA ILE A 192 -8.33 -23.81 -4.04
C ILE A 192 -7.50 -22.64 -3.50
N VAL A 193 -7.37 -21.59 -4.31
CA VAL A 193 -6.54 -20.41 -4.05
C VAL A 193 -7.39 -19.17 -4.22
N LYS A 194 -7.44 -18.36 -3.17
CA LYS A 194 -8.07 -17.03 -3.23
C LYS A 194 -7.11 -16.03 -3.86
N PHE A 195 -7.54 -15.38 -4.93
CA PHE A 195 -6.87 -14.24 -5.55
C PHE A 195 -7.48 -12.94 -5.02
N SER A 196 -6.66 -11.99 -4.58
CA SER A 196 -7.12 -10.69 -4.09
C SER A 196 -6.25 -9.58 -4.67
N PHE A 197 -6.88 -8.65 -5.36
CA PHE A 197 -6.22 -7.50 -5.97
C PHE A 197 -6.32 -6.32 -5.00
N LEU A 198 -5.17 -5.72 -4.69
CA LEU A 198 -5.06 -4.55 -3.82
C LEU A 198 -4.47 -3.40 -4.65
N PRO A 199 -5.31 -2.65 -5.40
CA PRO A 199 -4.85 -1.59 -6.27
C PRO A 199 -4.39 -0.36 -5.48
N SER A 200 -3.40 0.33 -6.05
CA SER A 200 -2.93 1.63 -5.60
C SER A 200 -2.40 2.43 -6.81
N TYR A 201 -2.10 3.71 -6.62
CA TYR A 201 -1.41 4.50 -7.65
C TYR A 201 0.01 4.00 -7.95
N LYS A 202 0.60 3.17 -7.07
CA LYS A 202 1.95 2.58 -7.21
C LYS A 202 1.96 1.31 -8.06
N GLY A 203 0.79 0.75 -8.35
CA GLY A 203 0.62 -0.59 -8.90
C GLY A 203 -0.35 -1.42 -8.05
N VAL A 204 -0.33 -2.73 -8.25
CA VAL A 204 -1.26 -3.67 -7.60
C VAL A 204 -0.46 -4.73 -6.84
N ALA A 205 -0.84 -4.96 -5.59
CA ALA A 205 -0.43 -6.15 -4.87
C ALA A 205 -1.46 -7.25 -5.13
N LEU A 206 -1.04 -8.34 -5.79
CA LEU A 206 -1.83 -9.54 -5.97
C LEU A 206 -1.52 -10.49 -4.82
N ARG A 207 -2.53 -10.76 -3.99
CA ARG A 207 -2.41 -11.65 -2.85
C ARG A 207 -3.08 -12.97 -3.13
N LEU A 208 -2.33 -14.05 -2.90
CA LEU A 208 -2.75 -15.42 -3.07
C LEU A 208 -2.83 -16.08 -1.69
N ILE A 209 -3.93 -16.75 -1.38
CA ILE A 209 -4.14 -17.41 -0.09
C ILE A 209 -4.73 -18.79 -0.32
N CYS A 210 -4.18 -19.80 0.33
CA CYS A 210 -4.71 -21.17 0.33
C CYS A 210 -4.48 -21.84 1.70
N ASP A 211 -5.05 -23.02 1.89
CA ASP A 211 -4.68 -23.88 3.01
C ASP A 211 -3.21 -24.35 2.89
N LYS A 212 -2.55 -24.59 4.02
CA LYS A 212 -1.16 -25.08 4.07
C LYS A 212 -0.95 -26.38 3.29
N LYS A 213 -1.95 -27.27 3.24
CA LYS A 213 -1.90 -28.50 2.43
C LYS A 213 -1.69 -28.23 0.93
N ASN A 214 -2.09 -27.05 0.45
CA ASN A 214 -1.96 -26.62 -0.94
C ASN A 214 -0.75 -25.68 -1.16
N ALA A 215 0.18 -25.58 -0.21
CA ALA A 215 1.31 -24.67 -0.31
C ALA A 215 2.19 -24.94 -1.54
N ILE A 216 2.36 -26.21 -1.93
CA ILE A 216 3.13 -26.59 -3.13
C ILE A 216 2.47 -26.03 -4.40
N LEU A 217 1.16 -26.23 -4.54
CA LEU A 217 0.38 -25.68 -5.66
C LEU A 217 0.46 -24.15 -5.71
N LEU A 218 0.44 -23.48 -4.56
CA LEU A 218 0.59 -22.02 -4.48
C LEU A 218 1.93 -21.55 -5.07
N GLU A 219 3.01 -22.26 -4.76
CA GLU A 219 4.34 -21.95 -5.31
C GLU A 219 4.41 -22.20 -6.83
N GLU A 220 3.71 -23.22 -7.35
CA GLU A 220 3.61 -23.47 -8.80
C GLU A 220 2.86 -22.34 -9.51
N ILE A 221 1.70 -21.94 -9.00
CA ILE A 221 0.92 -20.81 -9.53
C ILE A 221 1.76 -19.53 -9.51
N LYS A 222 2.48 -19.29 -8.41
CA LYS A 222 3.41 -18.16 -8.28
C LYS A 222 4.47 -18.17 -9.38
N LYS A 223 5.12 -19.29 -9.68
CA LYS A 223 6.11 -19.40 -10.76
C LYS A 223 5.52 -19.04 -12.13
N VAL A 224 4.30 -19.51 -12.42
CA VAL A 224 3.59 -19.18 -13.68
C VAL A 224 3.27 -17.69 -13.74
N LEU A 225 2.78 -17.10 -12.64
CA LEU A 225 2.49 -15.67 -12.54
C LEU A 225 3.75 -14.82 -12.77
N LEU A 226 4.85 -15.17 -12.11
CA LEU A 226 6.13 -14.48 -12.27
C LEU A 226 6.64 -14.57 -13.70
N THR A 227 6.46 -15.70 -14.37
CA THR A 227 6.84 -15.86 -15.79
C THR A 227 5.98 -14.96 -16.70
N ARG A 228 4.65 -14.97 -16.53
CA ARG A 228 3.72 -14.20 -17.38
C ARG A 228 3.79 -12.69 -17.16
N LEU A 229 4.12 -12.28 -15.94
CA LEU A 229 4.09 -10.88 -15.49
C LEU A 229 5.48 -10.33 -15.11
N ASP A 230 6.55 -11.03 -15.47
CA ASP A 230 7.95 -10.73 -15.13
C ASP A 230 8.31 -9.25 -15.32
N LEU A 231 7.89 -8.68 -16.45
CA LEU A 231 8.17 -7.28 -16.76
C LEU A 231 7.55 -6.30 -15.75
N TYR A 232 6.38 -6.63 -15.21
CA TYR A 232 5.64 -5.78 -14.29
C TYR A 232 5.95 -6.07 -12.84
N PHE A 233 6.38 -7.29 -12.54
CA PHE A 233 6.75 -7.73 -11.20
C PHE A 233 7.93 -6.90 -10.69
N PHE A 234 7.83 -6.41 -9.46
CA PHE A 234 8.94 -5.70 -8.82
C PHE A 234 9.33 -6.24 -7.45
N SER A 235 8.42 -6.91 -6.72
CA SER A 235 8.75 -7.47 -5.41
C SER A 235 7.72 -8.45 -4.88
N GLU A 236 8.12 -9.20 -3.85
CA GLU A 236 7.22 -10.02 -3.04
C GLU A 236 6.91 -9.34 -1.70
N LYS A 237 5.86 -9.84 -1.04
CA LYS A 237 5.46 -9.45 0.31
C LYS A 237 5.22 -7.94 0.40
N ASN A 238 5.78 -7.29 1.42
CA ASN A 238 5.57 -5.86 1.71
C ASN A 238 6.75 -4.98 1.23
N VAL A 239 7.61 -5.49 0.37
CA VAL A 239 8.79 -4.77 -0.12
C VAL A 239 8.36 -3.72 -1.15
N SER A 240 8.65 -2.45 -0.90
CA SER A 240 8.20 -1.36 -1.77
C SER A 240 9.17 -1.12 -2.94
N ILE A 241 8.75 -0.42 -4.00
CA ILE A 241 9.62 -0.22 -5.18
C ILE A 241 10.85 0.66 -4.86
N GLU A 242 10.69 1.57 -3.90
CA GLU A 242 11.77 2.37 -3.32
C GLU A 242 12.82 1.47 -2.67
N GLU A 243 12.38 0.45 -1.92
CA GLU A 243 13.25 -0.54 -1.27
C GLU A 243 13.97 -1.39 -2.32
N VAL A 244 13.24 -1.80 -3.37
CA VAL A 244 13.82 -2.53 -4.51
C VAL A 244 14.93 -1.71 -5.16
N ILE A 245 14.71 -0.41 -5.41
CA ILE A 245 15.74 0.47 -5.98
C ILE A 245 16.91 0.64 -5.01
N PHE A 246 16.64 0.83 -3.71
CA PHE A 246 17.67 0.93 -2.69
C PHE A 246 18.58 -0.30 -2.68
N ASN A 247 17.99 -1.50 -2.64
CA ASN A 247 18.73 -2.76 -2.63
C ASN A 247 19.55 -2.96 -3.92
N ILE A 248 18.92 -2.79 -5.10
CA ILE A 248 19.60 -2.97 -6.39
C ILE A 248 20.79 -2.03 -6.53
N LEU A 249 20.65 -0.76 -6.16
CA LEU A 249 21.74 0.21 -6.26
C LEU A 249 22.84 -0.07 -5.23
N SER A 250 22.47 -0.46 -4.01
CA SER A 250 23.43 -0.82 -2.95
C SER A 250 24.27 -2.04 -3.33
N GLU A 251 23.62 -3.11 -3.82
CA GLU A 251 24.29 -4.33 -4.30
C GLU A 251 25.26 -4.04 -5.45
N LYS A 252 24.85 -3.17 -6.38
CA LYS A 252 25.68 -2.76 -7.51
C LYS A 252 26.71 -1.67 -7.16
N LYS A 253 26.71 -1.17 -5.92
CA LYS A 253 27.52 -0.03 -5.47
C LYS A 253 27.37 1.21 -6.36
N LEU A 254 26.17 1.46 -6.85
CA LEU A 254 25.85 2.60 -7.71
C LEU A 254 25.19 3.72 -6.91
N THR A 255 25.46 4.94 -7.33
CA THR A 255 24.94 6.16 -6.71
C THR A 255 23.91 6.85 -7.60
N ILE A 256 22.98 7.58 -6.99
CA ILE A 256 21.84 8.22 -7.66
C ILE A 256 21.64 9.67 -7.18
N SER A 257 21.27 10.56 -8.11
CA SER A 257 20.87 11.94 -7.82
C SER A 257 19.58 12.33 -8.56
N THR A 258 18.91 13.41 -8.12
CA THR A 258 17.63 13.84 -8.68
C THR A 258 17.57 15.32 -9.08
N ALA A 259 16.89 15.63 -10.18
CA ALA A 259 16.51 16.99 -10.57
C ALA A 259 15.00 17.08 -10.74
N GLU A 260 14.33 17.79 -9.84
CA GLU A 260 12.88 17.71 -9.65
C GLU A 260 12.19 19.04 -9.92
N SER A 261 11.08 19.00 -10.67
CA SER A 261 10.16 20.13 -10.82
C SER A 261 8.76 19.74 -10.34
N CYS A 262 7.95 19.05 -11.15
CA CYS A 262 6.56 18.73 -10.78
C CYS A 262 6.43 17.69 -9.65
N SER A 263 7.49 16.91 -9.37
CA SER A 263 7.57 15.97 -8.24
C SER A 263 7.90 16.63 -6.90
N ARG A 264 8.36 17.90 -6.89
CA ARG A 264 8.50 18.74 -5.69
C ARG A 264 9.34 18.10 -4.56
N GLY A 265 10.39 17.35 -4.90
CA GLY A 265 11.26 16.68 -3.93
C GLY A 265 10.73 15.32 -3.45
N ALA A 266 9.56 14.88 -3.93
CA ALA A 266 9.00 13.59 -3.56
C ALA A 266 9.94 12.45 -3.94
N LEU A 267 10.64 12.52 -5.08
CA LEU A 267 11.56 11.46 -5.49
C LEU A 267 12.76 11.37 -4.55
N GLY A 268 13.31 12.51 -4.12
CA GLY A 268 14.34 12.57 -3.08
C GLY A 268 13.88 11.90 -1.78
N VAL A 269 12.66 12.20 -1.31
CA VAL A 269 12.06 11.57 -0.12
C VAL A 269 11.95 10.04 -0.28
N LEU A 270 11.55 9.56 -1.47
CA LEU A 270 11.48 8.12 -1.74
C LEU A 270 12.85 7.44 -1.69
N LEU A 271 13.89 8.10 -2.22
CA LEU A 271 15.26 7.57 -2.26
C LEU A 271 15.98 7.66 -0.91
N SER A 272 15.60 8.61 -0.04
CA SER A 272 16.17 8.79 1.31
C SER A 272 15.38 8.08 2.42
N LYS A 273 14.37 7.28 2.07
CA LYS A 273 13.42 6.67 3.02
C LYS A 273 14.04 5.65 3.98
N PHE A 274 15.08 4.93 3.56
CA PHE A 274 15.62 3.80 4.32
C PHE A 274 16.88 4.20 5.08
N PRO A 275 17.11 3.67 6.29
CA PRO A 275 18.40 3.79 6.96
C PRO A 275 19.54 3.34 6.04
N GLY A 276 20.60 4.14 5.94
CA GLY A 276 21.71 3.87 5.03
C GLY A 276 21.53 4.41 3.59
N SER A 277 20.44 5.11 3.29
CA SER A 277 20.23 5.76 1.97
C SER A 277 21.38 6.68 1.52
N SER A 278 22.21 7.18 2.43
CA SER A 278 23.41 7.97 2.10
C SER A 278 24.45 7.23 1.26
N VAL A 279 24.44 5.89 1.27
CA VAL A 279 25.34 5.06 0.44
C VAL A 279 25.00 5.18 -1.04
N ILE A 280 23.71 5.33 -1.37
CA ILE A 280 23.25 5.43 -2.76
C ILE A 280 22.86 6.85 -3.16
N TYR A 281 22.20 7.63 -2.30
CA TYR A 281 21.58 8.90 -2.69
C TYR A 281 22.52 10.07 -2.42
N LYS A 282 23.04 10.67 -3.50
CA LYS A 282 23.96 11.82 -3.46
C LYS A 282 23.26 13.17 -3.28
N GLY A 283 21.93 13.19 -3.24
CA GLY A 283 21.12 14.39 -3.13
C GLY A 283 20.46 14.79 -4.44
N GLY A 284 19.89 15.99 -4.47
CA GLY A 284 19.15 16.47 -5.63
C GLY A 284 18.89 17.97 -5.62
N VAL A 285 18.35 18.45 -6.74
CA VAL A 285 17.98 19.85 -6.96
C VAL A 285 16.48 19.92 -7.23
N ILE A 286 15.78 20.75 -6.47
CA ILE A 286 14.38 21.10 -6.76
C ILE A 286 14.37 22.38 -7.60
N SER A 287 14.36 22.24 -8.92
CA SER A 287 14.36 23.34 -9.89
C SER A 287 12.93 23.72 -10.28
N TYR A 288 12.13 24.19 -9.31
CA TYR A 288 10.69 24.41 -9.50
C TYR A 288 10.39 25.53 -10.50
N MET A 289 11.08 26.67 -10.39
CA MET A 289 10.96 27.80 -11.32
C MET A 289 11.94 27.70 -12.49
N ASP A 290 11.68 28.46 -13.56
CA ASP A 290 12.57 28.55 -14.72
C ASP A 290 13.93 29.16 -14.32
N SER A 291 13.93 30.18 -13.47
CA SER A 291 15.15 30.76 -12.88
C SER A 291 15.97 29.73 -12.09
N ALA A 292 15.31 28.85 -11.32
CA ALA A 292 15.99 27.79 -10.59
C ALA A 292 16.64 26.75 -11.54
N LYS A 293 16.00 26.47 -12.69
CA LYS A 293 16.59 25.61 -13.74
C LYS A 293 17.83 26.26 -14.35
N THR A 294 17.80 27.56 -14.59
CA THR A 294 18.96 28.30 -15.12
C THR A 294 20.08 28.39 -14.08
N ASN A 295 19.79 28.83 -12.86
CA ASN A 295 20.80 29.12 -11.84
C ASN A 295 21.43 27.86 -11.24
N LEU A 296 20.63 26.82 -10.97
CA LEU A 296 21.12 25.61 -10.29
C LEU A 296 21.57 24.54 -11.29
N LEU A 297 20.91 24.45 -12.45
CA LEU A 297 21.16 23.41 -13.44
C LEU A 297 21.78 23.93 -14.74
N GLY A 298 22.12 25.22 -14.82
CA GLY A 298 22.80 25.81 -15.98
C GLY A 298 22.00 25.72 -17.28
N ILE A 299 20.67 25.58 -17.22
CA ILE A 299 19.84 25.41 -18.40
C ILE A 299 19.65 26.78 -19.07
N SER A 300 20.12 26.92 -20.30
CA SER A 300 20.05 28.20 -21.03
C SER A 300 18.61 28.71 -21.16
N ASN A 301 18.40 30.00 -20.93
CA ASN A 301 17.11 30.67 -21.16
C ASN A 301 16.61 30.48 -22.61
N GLN A 302 17.51 30.43 -23.59
CA GLN A 302 17.17 30.18 -25.00
C GLN A 302 16.44 28.83 -25.21
N LYS A 303 16.92 27.74 -24.58
CA LYS A 303 16.24 26.43 -24.63
C LYS A 303 14.87 26.47 -23.94
N ILE A 304 14.75 27.13 -22.79
CA ILE A 304 13.49 27.26 -22.06
C ILE A 304 12.47 28.04 -22.91
N SER A 305 12.88 29.15 -23.54
CA SER A 305 12.00 29.92 -24.42
C SER A 305 11.57 29.12 -25.66
N LYS A 306 12.49 28.36 -26.27
CA LYS A 306 12.21 27.58 -27.49
C LYS A 306 11.31 26.38 -27.26
N TYR A 307 11.53 25.59 -26.20
CA TYR A 307 10.85 24.31 -25.98
C TYR A 307 9.85 24.32 -24.81
N GLY A 308 9.94 25.33 -23.94
CA GLY A 308 9.27 25.39 -22.64
C GLY A 308 9.98 24.53 -21.58
N ALA A 309 9.83 24.92 -20.30
CA ALA A 309 10.41 24.21 -19.16
C ALA A 309 9.90 22.77 -19.00
N VAL A 310 8.70 22.49 -19.51
CA VAL A 310 8.10 21.14 -19.56
C VAL A 310 8.34 20.54 -20.94
N SER A 311 9.55 20.03 -21.18
CA SER A 311 9.95 19.46 -22.47
C SER A 311 10.97 18.34 -22.30
N ARG A 312 11.17 17.55 -23.38
CA ARG A 312 12.18 16.51 -23.41
C ARG A 312 13.57 17.12 -23.31
N GLU A 313 13.80 18.20 -24.03
CA GLU A 313 15.08 18.92 -24.14
C GLU A 313 15.52 19.43 -22.77
N VAL A 314 14.61 20.05 -22.01
CA VAL A 314 14.92 20.53 -20.65
C VAL A 314 15.18 19.35 -19.72
N SER A 315 14.37 18.27 -19.76
CA SER A 315 14.61 17.10 -18.91
C SER A 315 15.98 16.43 -19.17
N LEU A 316 16.45 16.43 -20.42
CA LEU A 316 17.76 15.89 -20.79
C LEU A 316 18.91 16.71 -20.21
N GLU A 317 18.83 18.04 -20.28
CA GLU A 317 19.84 18.92 -19.70
C GLU A 317 19.85 18.81 -18.17
N MET A 318 18.66 18.75 -17.55
CA MET A 318 18.52 18.54 -16.11
C MET A 318 19.27 17.28 -15.65
N VAL A 319 19.06 16.13 -16.32
CA VAL A 319 19.69 14.87 -15.90
C VAL A 319 21.20 14.85 -16.16
N LYS A 320 21.66 15.45 -17.26
CA LYS A 320 23.10 15.58 -17.53
C LYS A 320 23.78 16.44 -16.48
N LYS A 321 23.17 17.59 -16.14
CA LYS A 321 23.77 18.51 -15.17
C LYS A 321 23.79 17.91 -13.77
N ILE A 322 22.68 17.34 -13.29
CA ILE A 322 22.64 16.82 -11.91
C ILE A 322 23.65 15.69 -11.69
N THR A 323 23.78 14.77 -12.66
CA THR A 323 24.77 13.68 -12.56
C THR A 323 26.20 14.20 -12.65
N SER A 324 26.46 15.25 -13.42
CA SER A 324 27.76 15.92 -13.46
C SER A 324 28.09 16.63 -12.14
N LEU A 325 27.13 17.36 -11.54
CA LEU A 325 27.31 18.09 -10.28
C LEU A 325 27.58 17.15 -9.11
N THR A 326 26.82 16.05 -9.03
CA THR A 326 26.88 15.09 -7.91
C THR A 326 27.87 13.95 -8.14
N LYS A 327 28.42 13.85 -9.36
CA LYS A 327 29.24 12.71 -9.83
C LYS A 327 28.54 11.36 -9.58
N SER A 328 27.22 11.32 -9.77
CA SER A 328 26.43 10.10 -9.56
C SER A 328 26.36 9.23 -10.82
N ASP A 329 26.34 7.91 -10.63
CA ASP A 329 26.24 6.93 -11.72
C ASP A 329 24.86 6.96 -12.40
N VAL A 330 23.84 7.26 -11.60
CA VAL A 330 22.45 7.33 -12.00
C VAL A 330 21.92 8.74 -11.73
N GLY A 331 21.07 9.24 -12.62
CA GLY A 331 20.33 10.48 -12.39
C GLY A 331 18.91 10.37 -12.90
N ILE A 332 17.96 10.98 -12.18
CA ILE A 332 16.58 11.11 -12.62
C ILE A 332 16.20 12.59 -12.68
N ALA A 333 15.70 13.05 -13.82
CA ALA A 333 15.13 14.37 -13.99
C ALA A 333 13.64 14.31 -14.35
N ILE A 334 12.82 15.14 -13.69
CA ILE A 334 11.37 15.19 -13.88
C ILE A 334 10.89 16.64 -14.09
N THR A 335 10.19 16.89 -15.19
CA THR A 335 9.46 18.13 -15.45
C THR A 335 8.06 17.82 -16.01
N GLY A 336 7.04 18.60 -15.65
CA GLY A 336 5.65 18.26 -15.95
C GLY A 336 4.61 19.32 -15.57
N VAL A 337 3.35 19.08 -15.95
CA VAL A 337 2.19 19.93 -15.70
C VAL A 337 1.27 19.26 -14.68
N SER A 338 1.31 19.67 -13.42
CA SER A 338 0.47 19.06 -12.37
C SER A 338 -0.97 19.56 -12.31
N GLY A 339 -1.33 20.58 -13.11
CA GLY A 339 -2.66 21.22 -13.08
C GLY A 339 -2.79 22.32 -12.02
N PRO A 340 -3.96 22.98 -11.91
CA PRO A 340 -5.20 22.66 -12.63
C PRO A 340 -5.25 23.19 -14.07
N ASN A 341 -4.39 24.14 -14.44
CA ASN A 341 -4.44 24.80 -15.73
C ASN A 341 -3.55 24.11 -16.77
N ILE A 342 -3.96 24.21 -18.04
CA ILE A 342 -3.12 23.88 -19.19
C ILE A 342 -1.87 24.76 -19.17
N TYR A 343 -0.72 24.18 -19.49
CA TYR A 343 0.55 24.91 -19.53
C TYR A 343 0.81 25.49 -20.93
N LYS A 344 1.79 26.42 -21.02
CA LYS A 344 2.28 27.00 -22.28
C LYS A 344 2.46 25.92 -23.37
N PHE A 345 2.23 26.30 -24.63
CA PHE A 345 2.24 25.41 -25.79
C PHE A 345 1.15 24.33 -25.78
N ASN A 346 -0.02 24.64 -25.20
CA ASN A 346 -1.18 23.73 -25.11
C ASN A 346 -0.84 22.36 -24.48
N LYS A 347 0.05 22.37 -23.48
CA LYS A 347 0.53 21.17 -22.82
C LYS A 347 -0.46 20.73 -21.73
N PRO A 348 -1.06 19.53 -21.83
CA PRO A 348 -2.19 19.14 -20.98
C PRO A 348 -1.76 18.87 -19.54
N VAL A 349 -2.72 18.99 -18.63
CA VAL A 349 -2.57 18.55 -17.23
C VAL A 349 -2.24 17.06 -17.17
N GLY A 350 -1.35 16.69 -16.25
CA GLY A 350 -0.85 15.33 -16.08
C GLY A 350 0.32 14.95 -16.99
N LEU A 351 0.77 15.85 -17.88
CA LEU A 351 1.95 15.63 -18.71
C LEU A 351 3.23 15.62 -17.86
N ALA A 352 4.09 14.64 -18.09
CA ALA A 352 5.46 14.60 -17.56
C ALA A 352 6.47 14.16 -18.63
N TYR A 353 7.65 14.78 -18.57
CA TYR A 353 8.88 14.33 -19.22
C TYR A 353 9.85 13.86 -18.13
N ILE A 354 10.30 12.62 -18.29
CA ILE A 354 11.23 11.96 -17.39
C ILE A 354 12.48 11.61 -18.19
N ALA A 355 13.64 11.99 -17.69
CA ALA A 355 14.93 11.58 -18.23
C ALA A 355 15.70 10.83 -17.15
N ILE A 356 16.25 9.66 -17.50
CA ILE A 356 17.06 8.84 -16.61
C ILE A 356 18.41 8.60 -17.29
N LYS A 357 19.49 9.04 -16.64
CA LYS A 357 20.84 8.63 -16.99
C LYS A 357 21.18 7.41 -16.14
N TYR A 358 21.58 6.33 -16.78
CA TYR A 358 22.10 5.13 -16.12
C TYR A 358 23.47 4.83 -16.71
N ILE A 359 24.51 5.07 -15.91
CA ILE A 359 25.91 5.03 -16.35
C ILE A 359 26.08 5.99 -17.53
N ASP A 360 26.37 5.50 -18.73
CA ASP A 360 26.65 6.37 -19.89
C ASP A 360 25.43 6.60 -20.80
N LYS A 361 24.30 5.93 -20.52
CA LYS A 361 23.12 5.98 -21.40
C LYS A 361 22.01 6.81 -20.79
N ILE A 362 21.38 7.62 -21.64
CA ILE A 362 20.23 8.46 -21.25
C ILE A 362 18.96 7.93 -21.92
N TYR A 363 17.93 7.73 -21.11
CA TYR A 363 16.61 7.26 -21.49
C TYR A 363 15.60 8.38 -21.22
N THR A 364 14.65 8.59 -22.13
CA THR A 364 13.61 9.61 -21.95
C THR A 364 12.22 9.03 -22.17
N LYS A 365 11.24 9.48 -21.39
CA LYS A 365 9.83 9.14 -21.57
C LYS A 365 8.96 10.39 -21.45
N LYS A 366 8.07 10.57 -22.41
CA LYS A 366 6.88 11.43 -22.31
C LYS A 366 5.71 10.57 -21.85
N ILE A 367 4.94 11.03 -20.88
CA ILE A 367 3.74 10.37 -20.38
C ILE A 367 2.68 11.41 -20.00
N VAL A 368 1.41 11.07 -20.15
CA VAL A 368 0.29 11.88 -19.67
C VAL A 368 -0.54 11.03 -18.71
N PHE A 369 -0.52 11.40 -17.44
CA PHE A 369 -1.36 10.78 -16.42
C PHE A 369 -2.76 11.39 -16.48
N LYS A 370 -3.80 10.57 -16.62
CA LYS A 370 -5.20 11.03 -16.59
C LYS A 370 -5.62 11.36 -15.16
N VAL A 371 -5.11 12.47 -14.63
CA VAL A 371 -5.34 12.93 -13.26
C VAL A 371 -5.32 14.45 -13.22
N ASN A 372 -6.34 15.05 -12.59
CA ASN A 372 -6.41 16.49 -12.33
C ASN A 372 -6.28 16.77 -10.83
N ASN A 373 -5.28 16.15 -10.21
CA ASN A 373 -4.96 16.31 -8.80
C ASN A 373 -3.43 16.40 -8.67
N ARG A 374 -2.95 17.52 -8.12
CA ARG A 374 -1.52 17.84 -8.06
C ARG A 374 -0.73 16.87 -7.16
N GLU A 375 -1.36 16.39 -6.08
CA GLU A 375 -0.73 15.42 -5.17
C GLU A 375 -0.62 14.05 -5.81
N LEU A 376 -1.69 13.56 -6.43
CA LEU A 376 -1.65 12.29 -7.16
C LEU A 376 -0.68 12.34 -8.34
N HIS A 377 -0.64 13.43 -9.11
CA HIS A 377 0.33 13.56 -10.21
C HIS A 377 1.78 13.47 -9.70
N LYS A 378 2.08 14.17 -8.60
CA LYS A 378 3.40 14.14 -7.92
C LYS A 378 3.78 12.72 -7.51
N GLU A 379 2.85 11.98 -6.91
CA GLU A 379 3.11 10.59 -6.52
C GLU A 379 3.31 9.72 -7.77
N MET A 380 2.35 9.70 -8.69
CA MET A 380 2.38 8.86 -9.88
C MET A 380 3.65 9.04 -10.72
N VAL A 381 4.10 10.28 -10.95
CA VAL A 381 5.32 10.55 -11.72
C VAL A 381 6.58 10.04 -11.01
N SER A 382 6.62 10.16 -9.67
CA SER A 382 7.76 9.70 -8.87
C SER A 382 7.86 8.18 -8.89
N TYR A 383 6.75 7.46 -8.63
CA TYR A 383 6.73 5.99 -8.70
C TYR A 383 6.99 5.45 -10.10
N PHE A 384 6.43 6.11 -11.13
CA PHE A 384 6.72 5.76 -12.51
C PHE A 384 8.21 5.87 -12.82
N SER A 385 8.88 6.93 -12.35
CA SER A 385 10.31 7.12 -12.58
C SER A 385 11.17 6.03 -11.92
N LEU A 386 10.82 5.58 -10.71
CA LEU A 386 11.50 4.46 -10.05
C LEU A 386 11.28 3.14 -10.80
N ASN A 387 10.06 2.88 -11.29
CA ASN A 387 9.82 1.68 -12.10
C ASN A 387 10.55 1.75 -13.45
N MET A 388 10.60 2.93 -14.08
CA MET A 388 11.39 3.14 -15.29
C MET A 388 12.88 2.85 -15.03
N LEU A 389 13.44 3.32 -13.92
CA LEU A 389 14.82 3.00 -13.52
C LEU A 389 15.01 1.50 -13.32
N ARG A 390 14.12 0.83 -12.58
CA ARG A 390 14.15 -0.62 -12.36
C ARG A 390 14.23 -1.38 -13.69
N LEU A 391 13.37 -1.03 -14.65
CA LEU A 391 13.36 -1.63 -15.98
C LEU A 391 14.64 -1.34 -16.78
N ILE A 392 15.22 -0.16 -16.63
CA ILE A 392 16.50 0.19 -17.27
C ILE A 392 17.64 -0.68 -16.70
N ILE A 393 17.74 -0.80 -15.37
CA ILE A 393 18.79 -1.59 -14.71
C ILE A 393 18.73 -3.06 -15.13
N TYR A 394 17.52 -3.62 -15.26
CA TYR A 394 17.32 -5.00 -15.71
C TYR A 394 17.38 -5.17 -17.24
N ASN A 395 17.73 -4.14 -18.01
CA ASN A 395 17.71 -4.15 -19.49
C ASN A 395 16.34 -4.47 -20.11
N LYS A 396 15.25 -4.29 -19.36
CA LYS A 396 13.86 -4.56 -19.79
C LYS A 396 13.13 -3.32 -20.32
N TRP A 397 13.77 -2.14 -20.33
CA TRP A 397 13.15 -0.89 -20.82
C TRP A 397 12.88 -0.86 -22.34
N ARG A 398 13.66 -1.60 -23.14
CA ARG A 398 13.57 -1.56 -24.61
C ARG A 398 12.29 -2.18 -25.19
N ILE A 399 11.51 -2.89 -24.37
CA ILE A 399 10.23 -3.45 -24.80
C ILE A 399 9.26 -2.25 -24.86
N ARG A 400 8.89 -1.80 -26.07
CA ARG A 400 8.42 -0.43 -26.35
C ARG A 400 6.90 -0.15 -26.21
N LYS A 401 6.08 -1.08 -25.71
CA LYS A 401 4.59 -0.98 -25.78
C LYS A 401 3.84 -0.67 -24.46
N PHE A 402 4.49 -0.24 -23.37
CA PHE A 402 3.96 -0.52 -22.02
C PHE A 402 3.11 0.52 -21.30
N TYR A 403 2.90 1.72 -21.83
CA TYR A 403 2.19 2.78 -21.07
C TYR A 403 1.32 3.71 -21.92
N ASN A 404 0.83 3.23 -23.07
CA ASN A 404 -0.24 3.91 -23.79
C ASN A 404 -1.61 3.44 -23.29
#